data_AF-A0A643F7H6-F1
#
_entry.id   AF-A0A643F7H6-F1
#
_cell.length_a   1.000
_cell.length_b   1.000
_cell.length_c   1.000
_cell.angle_alpha   90.00
_cell.angle_beta   90.00
_cell.angle_gamma   90.00
#
_symmetry.space_group_name_H-M   'P 1'
#
loop_
_entity.id
_entity.type
_entity.pdbx_description
1 polymer ?
#
loop_
_entity_poly.entity_id
_entity_poly.type
_entity_poly.pdbx_seq_one_letter_code
_entity_poly.pdbx_strand_id
1 'polypeptide(L)' 'AGPAPLPGLSTPGPAGRSLREATEAFQRQWLQALLARHGGVAAAAAREAGVDRSNFHRLLRRLGLAPV' A
#
# COMPACT_ATOMS: atom_id res chain seq x y z
N ALA A 1 -8.87 2.21 46.63
CA ALA A 1 -7.78 2.40 45.66
C ALA A 1 -8.41 2.46 44.27
N GLY A 2 -8.31 3.60 43.58
CA GLY A 2 -8.81 3.74 42.20
C GLY A 2 -7.87 3.02 41.22
N PRO A 3 -8.37 2.51 40.08
CA PRO A 3 -7.53 1.85 39.10
C PRO A 3 -6.52 2.84 38.53
N ALA A 4 -5.23 2.47 38.55
CA ALA A 4 -4.16 3.27 37.97
C ALA A 4 -4.38 3.45 36.46
N PRO A 5 -4.16 4.66 35.91
CA PRO A 5 -4.26 4.89 34.48
C PRO A 5 -3.17 4.08 33.76
N LEU A 6 -3.60 3.23 32.82
CA LEU A 6 -2.69 2.45 31.98
C LEU A 6 -1.85 3.41 31.12
N PRO A 7 -0.51 3.24 31.06
CA PRO A 7 0.35 4.13 30.30
C PRO A 7 0.10 3.97 28.80
N GLY A 8 -0.38 5.05 28.20
CA GLY A 8 0.06 5.55 26.89
C GLY A 8 0.22 4.52 25.77
N LEU A 9 -0.88 3.92 25.31
CA LEU A 9 -0.96 3.47 23.92
C LEU A 9 -1.10 4.71 23.02
N SER A 10 -0.03 5.53 22.94
CA SER A 10 0.12 6.42 21.79
C SER A 10 0.45 5.53 20.60
N THR A 11 -0.56 4.84 20.08
CA THR A 11 -0.53 4.41 18.70
C THR A 11 -0.34 5.72 17.95
N PRO A 12 0.79 5.96 17.28
CA PRO A 12 0.82 7.04 16.34
C PRO A 12 -0.27 6.64 15.33
N GLY A 13 -1.41 7.32 15.38
CA GLY A 13 -2.19 7.49 14.17
C GLY A 13 -1.24 8.05 13.10
N PRO A 14 -1.64 8.10 11.82
CA PRO A 14 -0.84 8.78 10.80
C PRO A 14 -0.74 10.28 11.10
N ALA A 15 0.00 10.65 12.16
CA ALA A 15 0.23 11.98 12.65
C ALA A 15 1.20 12.61 11.65
N GLY A 16 0.64 13.44 10.77
CA GLY A 16 1.38 14.16 9.75
C GLY A 16 1.38 13.54 8.35
N ARG A 17 0.67 12.43 8.08
CA ARG A 17 0.45 11.96 6.71
C ARG A 17 -0.98 12.26 6.28
N SER A 18 -1.11 12.89 5.13
CA SER A 18 -2.39 13.01 4.44
C SER A 18 -2.96 11.62 4.15
N LEU A 19 -4.29 11.52 4.05
CA LEU A 19 -4.97 10.29 3.61
C LEU A 19 -4.38 9.77 2.29
N ARG A 20 -3.98 10.69 1.41
CA ARG A 20 -3.31 10.39 0.15
C ARG A 20 -2.00 9.63 0.36
N GLU A 21 -1.10 10.15 1.19
CA GLU A 21 0.20 9.50 1.45
C GLU A 21 0.05 8.15 2.14
N ALA A 22 -0.88 8.04 3.10
CA ALA A 22 -1.17 6.77 3.75
C ALA A 22 -1.69 5.73 2.75
N THR A 23 -2.58 6.14 1.85
CA THR A 23 -3.12 5.28 0.79
C THR A 23 -2.04 4.89 -0.22
N GLU A 24 -1.18 5.81 -0.63
CA GLU A 24 -0.08 5.52 -1.56
C GLU A 24 0.94 4.54 -0.96
N ALA A 25 1.28 4.69 0.31
CA ALA A 25 2.16 3.77 1.02
C ALA A 25 1.56 2.34 1.07
N PHE A 26 0.28 2.24 1.43
CA PHE A 26 -0.44 0.97 1.44
C PHE A 26 -0.51 0.34 0.05
N GLN A 27 -0.92 1.12 -0.96
CA GLN A 27 -1.00 0.65 -2.36
C GLN A 27 0.35 0.14 -2.84
N ARG A 28 1.44 0.84 -2.52
CA ARG A 28 2.80 0.44 -2.90
C ARG A 28 3.18 -0.90 -2.28
N GLN A 29 2.98 -1.08 -0.98
CA GLN A 29 3.28 -2.34 -0.29
C GLN A 29 2.44 -3.49 -0.84
N TRP A 30 1.16 -3.27 -1.06
CA TRP A 30 0.25 -4.27 -1.59
C TRP A 30 0.60 -4.68 -3.04
N LEU A 31 0.89 -3.72 -3.92
CA LEU A 31 1.33 -4.00 -5.30
C LEU A 31 2.67 -4.74 -5.35
N GLN A 32 3.61 -4.40 -4.47
CA GLN A 32 4.90 -5.10 -4.39
C GLN A 32 4.72 -6.56 -3.99
N ALA A 33 3.91 -6.84 -2.97
CA ALA A 33 3.59 -8.20 -2.55
C ALA A 33 2.88 -8.98 -3.67
N LEU A 34 1.95 -8.33 -4.36
CA LEU A 34 1.23 -8.94 -5.48
C LEU A 34 2.17 -9.27 -6.64
N LEU A 35 3.05 -8.34 -7.03
CA LEU A 35 4.06 -8.59 -8.06
C LEU A 35 5.02 -9.72 -7.66
N ALA A 36 5.46 -9.76 -6.41
CA ALA A 36 6.33 -10.83 -5.92
C ALA A 36 5.66 -12.20 -6.01
N ARG A 37 4.37 -12.31 -5.65
CA ARG A 37 3.58 -13.54 -5.77
C ARG A 37 3.44 -14.03 -7.22
N HIS A 38 3.39 -13.08 -8.18
CA HIS A 38 3.30 -13.36 -9.62
C HIS A 38 4.65 -13.37 -10.35
N GLY A 39 5.78 -13.39 -9.63
CA GLY A 39 7.11 -13.43 -10.24
C GLY A 39 7.45 -12.21 -11.10
N GLY A 40 6.89 -11.04 -10.79
CA GLY A 40 7.05 -9.81 -11.56
C GLY A 40 6.14 -9.71 -12.79
N VAL A 41 5.26 -10.68 -13.03
CA VAL A 41 4.33 -10.65 -14.17
C VAL A 41 3.17 -9.68 -13.89
N ALA A 42 3.33 -8.43 -14.32
CA ALA A 42 2.33 -7.38 -14.13
C ALA A 42 0.94 -7.71 -14.68
N ALA A 43 0.84 -8.51 -15.75
CA ALA A 43 -0.44 -8.92 -16.32
C ALA A 43 -1.21 -9.90 -15.41
N ALA A 44 -0.51 -10.83 -14.74
CA ALA A 44 -1.12 -11.76 -13.80
C ALA A 44 -1.51 -11.05 -12.51
N ALA A 45 -0.65 -10.15 -12.02
CA ALA A 45 -0.95 -9.26 -10.91
C ALA A 45 -2.17 -8.35 -11.19
N ALA A 46 -2.27 -7.75 -12.37
CA ALA A 46 -3.42 -6.93 -12.75
C ALA A 46 -4.74 -7.72 -12.73
N ARG A 47 -4.71 -8.97 -13.25
CA ARG A 47 -5.85 -9.88 -13.23
C ARG A 47 -6.31 -10.21 -11.81
N GLU A 48 -5.37 -10.53 -10.91
CA GLU A 48 -5.72 -10.78 -9.50
C GLU A 48 -6.21 -9.51 -8.80
N ALA A 49 -5.65 -8.34 -9.14
CA ALA A 49 -6.11 -7.06 -8.62
C ALA A 49 -7.48 -6.63 -9.18
N GLY A 50 -8.05 -7.35 -10.15
CA GLY A 50 -9.33 -7.02 -10.77
C GLY A 50 -9.31 -5.73 -11.60
N VAL A 51 -8.13 -5.29 -12.03
CA VAL A 51 -7.95 -4.08 -12.85
C VAL A 51 -7.39 -4.43 -14.22
N ASP A 52 -7.68 -3.60 -15.21
CA ASP A 52 -7.06 -3.77 -16.51
C ASP A 52 -5.54 -3.48 -16.45
N ARG A 53 -4.83 -4.06 -17.40
CA ARG A 53 -3.36 -3.96 -17.50
C ARG A 53 -2.89 -2.51 -17.64
N SER A 54 -3.63 -1.65 -18.33
CA SER A 54 -3.26 -0.25 -18.56
C SER A 54 -3.37 0.56 -17.28
N ASN A 55 -4.47 0.43 -16.53
CA ASN A 55 -4.64 1.06 -15.22
C ASN A 55 -3.63 0.53 -14.21
N PHE A 56 -3.32 -0.77 -14.24
CA PHE A 56 -2.28 -1.33 -13.40
C PHE A 56 -0.90 -0.74 -13.70
N HIS A 57 -0.51 -0.62 -14.98
CA HIS A 57 0.75 0.04 -15.34
C HIS A 57 0.78 1.52 -14.96
N ARG A 58 -0.34 2.25 -15.11
CA ARG A 58 -0.45 3.64 -14.65
C ARG A 58 -0.30 3.73 -13.13
N LEU A 59 -0.89 2.81 -12.38
CA LEU A 59 -0.75 2.74 -10.92
C LEU A 59 0.70 2.45 -10.51
N LEU A 60 1.36 1.50 -11.18
CA LEU A 60 2.78 1.21 -10.94
C LEU A 60 3.67 2.42 -11.23
N ARG A 61 3.47 3.12 -12.35
CA ARG A 61 4.23 4.36 -12.67
C ARG A 61 3.97 5.45 -11.64
N ARG A 62 2.71 5.67 -11.25
CA ARG A 62 2.33 6.65 -10.22
C ARG A 62 3.00 6.39 -8.87
N LEU A 63 3.17 5.12 -8.51
CA LEU A 63 3.78 4.69 -7.26
C LEU A 63 5.31 4.48 -7.36
N GLY A 64 5.92 4.76 -8.53
CA GLY A 64 7.37 4.58 -8.75
C GLY A 64 7.84 3.13 -8.75
N LEU A 65 6.96 2.18 -9.08
CA LEU A 65 7.22 0.73 -9.06
C LEU A 65 7.51 0.13 -10.44
N ALA A 66 7.20 0.84 -11.52
CA ALA A 66 7.54 0.40 -12.88
C ALA A 66 8.89 0.99 -13.31
N PRO A 67 9.76 0.22 -13.98
CA PRO A 67 10.90 0.80 -14.69
C PRO A 67 10.37 1.77 -15.76
N VAL A 68 11.08 2.89 -15.93
CA VAL A 68 10.73 3.96 -16.87
C VAL A 68 10.55 3.45 -18.29
#